data_AF-A0A2B8B1L8-F1
#
_entry.id   AF-A0A2B8B1L8-F1
#
_cell.length_a   1.000
_cell.length_b   1.000
_cell.length_c   1.000
_cell.angle_alpha   90.00
_cell.angle_beta   90.00
_cell.angle_gamma   90.00
#
_symmetry.space_group_name_H-M   'P 1'
#
loop_
_entity.id
_entity.type
_entity.pdbx_description
1 polymer ?
#
loop_
_entity_poly.entity_id
_entity_poly.type
_entity_poly.pdbx_seq_one_letter_code
_entity_poly.pdbx_strand_id
1 'polypeptide(L)'
;MAAVTRNPGAAAVSVAAQRRHEERIAALLEGACRRLHIRPALPPEQVVVVLGALGGSLGLRAAADPATDVAALAAGVMTVMFPEPED
;
A
#
# COMPACT_ATOMS: atom_id res chain seq x y z
N MET A 1 -0.82 -18.38 -2.85
CA MET A 1 0.38 -17.86 -2.15
C MET A 1 1.21 -18.93 -1.42
N ALA A 2 0.61 -19.96 -0.81
CA ALA A 2 1.34 -21.00 -0.06
C ALA A 2 2.43 -21.79 -0.84
N ALA A 3 2.38 -21.79 -2.18
CA ALA A 3 3.38 -22.47 -3.01
C ALA A 3 4.70 -21.66 -3.16
N VAL A 4 4.62 -20.31 -3.16
CA VAL A 4 5.79 -19.44 -3.36
C VAL A 4 6.68 -19.43 -2.12
N THR A 5 6.10 -19.49 -0.92
CA THR A 5 6.82 -19.55 0.36
C THR A 5 7.58 -20.87 0.59
N ARG A 6 7.27 -21.93 -0.16
CA ARG A 6 7.95 -23.24 -0.03
C ARG A 6 9.19 -23.38 -0.91
N ASN A 7 9.46 -22.42 -1.80
CA ASN A 7 10.66 -22.38 -2.63
C ASN A 7 11.40 -21.05 -2.40
N PRO A 8 12.49 -21.03 -1.62
CA PRO A 8 13.17 -19.79 -1.24
C PRO A 8 13.71 -19.01 -2.46
N GLY A 9 14.10 -19.70 -3.53
CA GLY A 9 14.52 -19.05 -4.78
C GLY A 9 13.36 -18.33 -5.47
N ALA A 10 12.18 -18.96 -5.54
CA ALA A 10 10.98 -18.34 -6.11
C ALA A 10 10.45 -17.18 -5.24
N ALA A 11 10.55 -17.30 -3.92
CA ALA A 11 10.21 -16.23 -2.99
C ALA A 11 11.12 -15.01 -3.19
N ALA A 12 12.44 -15.21 -3.33
CA ALA A 12 13.38 -14.12 -3.55
C ALA A 12 13.12 -13.36 -4.86
N VAL A 13 12.83 -14.07 -5.96
CA VAL A 13 12.47 -13.46 -7.25
C VAL A 13 11.18 -12.65 -7.13
N SER A 14 10.18 -13.20 -6.44
CA SER A 14 8.89 -12.53 -6.23
C SER A 14 9.05 -11.26 -5.39
N VAL A 15 9.82 -11.32 -4.31
CA VAL A 15 10.13 -10.15 -3.47
C VAL A 15 10.90 -9.09 -4.24
N ALA A 16 11.87 -9.48 -5.08
CA ALA A 16 12.62 -8.53 -5.90
C ALA A 16 11.73 -7.87 -6.97
N ALA A 17 10.80 -8.63 -7.57
CA ALA A 17 9.81 -8.07 -8.48
C ALA A 17 8.85 -7.11 -7.77
N GLN A 18 8.38 -7.48 -6.58
CA GLN A 18 7.51 -6.65 -5.74
C GLN A 18 8.19 -5.33 -5.37
N ARG A 19 9.43 -5.37 -4.88
CA ARG A 19 10.19 -4.15 -4.54
C ARG A 19 10.34 -3.20 -5.71
N ARG A 20 10.71 -3.72 -6.89
CA ARG A 20 10.79 -2.90 -8.12
C ARG A 20 9.46 -2.29 -8.52
N HIS A 21 8.35 -2.97 -8.23
CA HIS A 21 7.03 -2.43 -8.47
C HIS A 21 6.70 -1.33 -7.46
N GLU A 22 6.98 -1.55 -6.17
CA GLU A 22 6.78 -0.58 -5.09
C GLU A 22 7.58 0.71 -5.32
N GLU A 23 8.85 0.60 -5.74
CA GLU A 23 9.69 1.75 -6.11
C GLU A 23 9.07 2.61 -7.23
N ARG A 24 8.49 1.96 -8.25
CA ARG A 24 7.81 2.68 -9.35
C ARG A 24 6.55 3.39 -8.85
N ILE A 25 5.77 2.75 -7.99
CA ILE A 25 4.58 3.37 -7.39
C ILE A 25 5.00 4.55 -6.51
N ALA A 26 6.05 4.41 -5.70
CA ALA A 26 6.54 5.46 -4.83
C ALA A 26 6.97 6.70 -5.63
N ALA A 27 7.67 6.52 -6.75
CA ALA A 27 8.06 7.62 -7.64
C ALA A 27 6.86 8.32 -8.28
N LEU A 28 5.84 7.57 -8.70
CA LEU A 28 4.58 8.13 -9.21
C LEU A 28 3.83 8.90 -8.12
N LEU A 29 3.77 8.34 -6.92
CA LEU A 29 3.13 8.95 -5.77
C LEU A 29 3.81 10.26 -5.39
N GLU A 30 5.13 10.27 -5.31
CA GLU A 30 5.92 11.48 -5.05
C GLU A 30 5.64 12.56 -6.12
N GLY A 31 5.61 12.18 -7.40
CA GLY A 31 5.23 13.06 -8.49
C GLY A 31 3.83 13.66 -8.34
N ALA A 32 2.85 12.84 -7.96
CA ALA A 32 1.48 13.28 -7.73
C ALA A 32 1.38 14.23 -6.53
N CYS A 33 2.03 13.89 -5.41
CA CYS A 33 2.04 14.71 -4.19
C CYS A 33 2.64 16.09 -4.47
N ARG A 34 3.78 16.15 -5.17
CA ARG A 34 4.39 17.42 -5.59
C ARG A 34 3.46 18.27 -6.46
N ARG A 35 2.80 17.64 -7.44
CA ARG A 35 1.88 18.34 -8.37
C ARG A 35 0.64 18.91 -7.66
N LEU A 36 0.19 18.23 -6.61
CA LEU A 36 -1.00 18.61 -5.85
C LEU A 36 -0.67 19.40 -4.58
N HIS A 37 0.60 19.71 -4.33
CA HIS A 37 1.07 20.35 -3.10
C HIS A 37 0.66 19.60 -1.82
N ILE A 38 0.52 18.28 -1.91
CA ILE A 38 0.21 17.41 -0.77
C ILE A 38 1.52 16.98 -0.13
N ARG A 39 1.59 17.06 1.20
CA ARG A 39 2.68 16.47 1.99
C ARG A 39 2.15 15.22 2.70
N PRO A 40 2.53 14.01 2.25
CA PRO A 40 2.12 12.79 2.92
C PRO A 40 2.68 12.73 4.35
N ALA A 41 1.97 12.07 5.25
CA ALA A 41 2.38 11.88 6.64
C ALA A 41 3.61 10.97 6.80
N LEU A 42 3.92 10.18 5.76
CA LEU A 42 5.07 9.27 5.70
C LEU A 42 5.83 9.45 4.38
N PRO A 43 7.11 9.07 4.30
CA PRO A 43 7.81 9.00 3.02
C PRO A 43 7.05 8.13 1.98
N PRO A 44 7.05 8.50 0.68
CA PRO A 44 6.26 7.81 -0.35
C PRO A 44 6.48 6.30 -0.41
N GLU A 45 7.70 5.83 -0.23
CA GLU A 45 8.05 4.41 -0.19
C GLU A 45 7.39 3.68 0.99
N GLN A 46 7.30 4.33 2.15
CA GLN A 46 6.63 3.77 3.34
C GLN A 46 5.11 3.77 3.14
N VAL A 47 4.57 4.79 2.48
CA VAL A 47 3.15 4.84 2.12
C VAL A 47 2.76 3.63 1.27
N VAL A 48 3.55 3.31 0.24
CA VAL A 48 3.27 2.16 -0.64
C VAL A 48 3.27 0.85 0.12
N VAL A 49 4.23 0.64 1.04
CA VAL A 49 4.27 -0.58 1.88
C VAL A 49 3.03 -0.67 2.77
N VAL A 50 2.64 0.43 3.42
CA VAL A 50 1.45 0.46 4.29
C VAL A 50 0.18 0.13 3.50
N LEU A 51 0.01 0.71 2.31
CA LEU A 51 -1.14 0.42 1.45
C LEU A 51 -1.16 -1.04 0.98
N GLY A 52 0.00 -1.61 0.65
CA GLY A 52 0.12 -3.03 0.32
C GLY A 52 -0.30 -3.94 1.49
N ALA A 53 0.19 -3.64 2.69
CA ALA A 53 -0.16 -4.38 3.90
C ALA A 53 -1.65 -4.24 4.26
N LEU A 54 -2.20 -3.04 4.13
CA LEU A 54 -3.63 -2.76 4.33
C LEU A 54 -4.49 -3.56 3.35
N GLY A 55 -4.18 -3.52 2.07
CA GLY A 55 -4.91 -4.27 1.04
C GLY A 55 -4.90 -5.78 1.31
N GLY A 56 -3.76 -6.33 1.73
CA GLY A 56 -3.67 -7.73 2.17
C GLY A 56 -4.57 -8.04 3.36
N SER A 57 -4.52 -7.20 4.41
CA SER A 57 -5.35 -7.38 5.61
C SER A 57 -6.85 -7.26 5.32
N LEU A 58 -7.25 -6.23 4.56
CA LEU A 58 -8.65 -6.01 4.18
C LEU A 58 -9.17 -7.11 3.27
N GLY A 59 -8.35 -7.61 2.33
CA GLY A 59 -8.70 -8.75 1.50
C GLY A 59 -8.98 -10.02 2.31
N LEU A 60 -8.16 -10.29 3.35
CA LEU A 60 -8.38 -11.39 4.27
C LEU A 60 -9.67 -11.21 5.10
N ARG A 61 -9.92 -9.99 5.60
CA ARG A 61 -11.14 -9.69 6.37
C ARG A 61 -12.39 -9.83 5.52
N ALA A 62 -12.41 -9.29 4.31
CA ALA A 62 -13.53 -9.40 3.39
C ALA A 62 -13.82 -10.86 2.98
N ALA A 63 -12.78 -11.69 2.86
CA ALA A 63 -12.96 -13.11 2.59
C ALA A 63 -13.55 -13.88 3.78
N ALA A 64 -13.25 -13.46 5.02
CA ALA A 64 -13.79 -14.07 6.23
C ALA A 64 -15.18 -13.54 6.60
N ASP A 65 -15.44 -12.25 6.35
CA ASP A 65 -16.68 -11.56 6.61
C ASP A 65 -17.03 -10.61 5.45
N PRO A 66 -17.98 -10.99 4.57
CA PRO A 66 -18.44 -10.15 3.47
C PRO A 66 -19.08 -8.82 3.88
N ALA A 67 -19.47 -8.66 5.14
CA ALA A 67 -19.98 -7.39 5.67
C ALA A 67 -18.87 -6.37 5.99
N THR A 68 -17.60 -6.75 5.85
CA THR A 68 -16.46 -5.85 6.04
C THR A 68 -16.54 -4.68 5.06
N ASP A 69 -16.69 -3.46 5.57
CA ASP A 69 -16.63 -2.24 4.77
C ASP A 69 -15.16 -1.88 4.45
N VAL A 70 -14.65 -2.54 3.42
CA VAL A 70 -13.28 -2.33 2.90
C VAL A 70 -13.08 -0.89 2.45
N ALA A 71 -14.10 -0.27 1.85
CA ALA A 71 -14.00 1.07 1.31
C ALA A 71 -13.86 2.11 2.43
N ALA A 72 -14.69 2.03 3.47
CA ALA A 72 -14.61 2.94 4.61
C ALA A 72 -13.28 2.80 5.35
N LEU A 73 -12.80 1.57 5.57
CA LEU A 73 -11.52 1.33 6.23
C LEU A 73 -10.34 1.87 5.41
N ALA A 74 -10.34 1.65 4.09
CA ALA A 74 -9.31 2.18 3.21
C ALA A 74 -9.34 3.71 3.18
N ALA A 75 -10.52 4.33 3.07
CA ALA A 75 -10.69 5.77 3.08
C ALA A 75 -10.16 6.41 4.37
N GLY A 76 -10.47 5.84 5.53
CA GLY A 76 -9.96 6.35 6.81
C GLY A 76 -8.44 6.33 6.92
N VAL A 77 -7.79 5.28 6.41
CA VAL A 77 -6.32 5.23 6.35
C VAL A 77 -5.77 6.28 5.38
N MET A 78 -6.41 6.46 4.21
CA MET A 78 -5.98 7.47 3.24
C MET A 78 -6.03 8.89 3.81
N THR A 79 -7.05 9.23 4.60
CA THR A 79 -7.17 10.54 5.26
C THR A 79 -6.01 10.80 6.22
N VAL A 80 -5.53 9.77 6.93
CA VAL A 80 -4.38 9.89 7.84
C VAL A 80 -3.07 10.01 7.06
N MET A 81 -2.94 9.29 5.95
CA MET A 81 -1.70 9.26 5.17
C MET A 81 -1.49 10.51 4.31
N PHE A 82 -2.58 11.15 3.89
CA PHE A 82 -2.59 12.36 3.07
C PHE A 82 -3.44 13.44 3.76
N PRO A 83 -2.91 14.05 4.83
CA PRO A 83 -3.63 15.09 5.54
C PRO A 83 -3.87 16.31 4.64
N GLU A 84 -4.96 17.02 4.92
CA GLU A 84 -5.18 18.34 4.33
C GLU A 84 -4.05 19.30 4.76
N PRO A 85 -3.67 20.25 3.89
CA PRO A 85 -2.69 21.27 4.28
C PRO A 85 -3.22 22.07 5.47
N GLU A 86 -2.37 22.25 6.48
CA GLU A 86 -2.67 23.18 7.59
C GLU A 86 -2.58 24.62 7.04
N ASP A 87 -3.67 25.39 7.20
CA ASP A 87 -3.77 26.81 6.84
C ASP A 87 -2.87 27.72 7.70
#